data_AF-A0A968SQF6-F1
#
_entry.id   AF-A0A968SQF6-F1
#
_cell.length_a   1.000
_cell.length_b   1.000
_cell.length_c   1.000
_cell.angle_alpha   90.00
_cell.angle_beta   90.00
_cell.angle_gamma   90.00
#
_symmetry.space_group_name_H-M   'P 1'
#
loop_
_entity.id
_entity.type
_entity.pdbx_description
1 polymer ?
#
loop_
_entity_poly.entity_id
_entity_poly.type
_entity_poly.pdbx_seq_one_letter_code
_entity_poly.pdbx_strand_id
1 'polypeptide(L)'
;MIGTALGVSPENGIAAPEAGTLEARLIPPKAAARLLPTRRGHGLDAAELAALPLRTGSAKNPSYLPLTPQSPSDFDWLALLNRVSYNRGGRPLPE
;
A
#
# COMPACT_ATOMS: atom_id res chain seq x y z
N MET A 1 -9.36 -12.48 -5.29
CA MET A 1 -8.03 -11.91 -5.61
C MET A 1 -7.54 -11.09 -4.42
N ILE A 2 -6.27 -11.26 -4.04
CA ILE A 2 -5.65 -10.53 -2.92
C ILE A 2 -4.64 -9.55 -3.49
N GLY A 3 -4.80 -8.26 -3.18
CA GLY A 3 -3.81 -7.23 -3.46
C GLY A 3 -2.90 -7.02 -2.25
N THR A 4 -1.69 -6.51 -2.48
CA THR A 4 -0.71 -6.21 -1.43
C THR A 4 -0.35 -4.73 -1.46
N ALA A 5 -0.43 -4.06 -0.33
CA ALA A 5 0.04 -2.69 -0.16
C ALA A 5 1.16 -2.62 0.87
N LEU A 6 2.06 -1.65 0.70
CA LEU A 6 3.28 -1.52 1.48
C LEU A 6 3.28 -0.19 2.25
N GLY A 7 3.59 -0.26 3.54
CA GLY A 7 3.87 0.91 4.36
C GLY A 7 5.24 1.49 4.02
N VAL A 8 6.30 0.82 4.47
CA VAL A 8 7.69 1.25 4.27
C VAL A 8 8.52 0.12 3.67
N SER A 9 9.37 0.46 2.70
CA SER A 9 10.46 -0.40 2.24
C SER A 9 11.65 0.47 1.82
N PRO A 10 12.53 0.86 2.76
CA PRO A 10 13.65 1.75 2.46
C PRO A 10 14.57 1.19 1.38
N GLU A 11 14.76 -0.13 1.38
CA GLU A 11 15.63 -0.82 0.44
C GLU A 11 15.06 -0.80 -0.99
N ASN A 12 13.74 -0.67 -1.13
CA ASN A 12 13.06 -0.43 -2.40
C ASN A 12 12.76 1.05 -2.65
N GLY A 13 13.30 1.99 -1.88
CA GLY A 13 13.04 3.43 -2.04
C GLY A 13 11.59 3.84 -1.74
N ILE A 14 10.87 3.06 -0.93
CA ILE A 14 9.48 3.31 -0.53
C ILE A 14 9.50 3.88 0.89
N ALA A 15 9.28 5.19 1.01
CA ALA A 15 9.17 5.87 2.30
C ALA A 15 7.88 5.50 3.03
N ALA A 16 7.71 5.96 4.27
CA ALA A 16 6.41 5.86 4.94
C ALA A 16 5.36 6.67 4.16
N PRO A 17 4.08 6.20 4.13
CA PRO A 17 3.03 6.93 3.44
C PRO A 17 2.82 8.29 4.10
N GLU A 18 2.66 9.33 3.29
CA GLU A 18 2.49 10.69 3.75
C GLU A 18 1.17 10.85 4.51
N ALA A 19 1.15 11.73 5.51
CA ALA A 19 -0.03 11.95 6.33
C ALA A 19 -1.24 12.36 5.46
N GLY A 20 -2.39 11.73 5.71
CA GLY A 20 -3.63 12.00 4.97
C GLY A 20 -3.78 11.20 3.66
N THR A 21 -2.77 10.45 3.23
CA THR A 21 -2.89 9.57 2.06
C THR A 21 -3.73 8.33 2.35
N LEU A 22 -4.20 7.68 1.28
CA LEU A 22 -4.95 6.42 1.37
C LEU A 22 -4.18 5.35 2.14
N GLU A 23 -2.89 5.15 1.83
CA GLU A 23 -2.06 4.18 2.53
C GLU A 23 -1.81 4.56 3.99
N ALA A 24 -1.65 5.85 4.31
CA ALA A 24 -1.50 6.27 5.71
C ALA A 24 -2.74 5.96 6.56
N ARG A 25 -3.94 5.94 5.97
CA ARG A 25 -5.17 5.55 6.67
C ARG A 25 -5.30 4.03 6.83
N LEU A 26 -4.89 3.28 5.82
CA LEU A 26 -5.13 1.83 5.78
C LEU A 26 -4.02 1.03 6.48
N ILE A 27 -2.76 1.40 6.27
CA ILE A 27 -1.59 0.70 6.83
C ILE A 27 -1.62 0.78 8.37
N PRO A 28 -1.50 -0.35 9.07
CA PRO A 28 -1.52 -0.34 10.52
C PRO A 28 -0.19 0.21 11.09
N PRO A 29 -0.19 1.31 11.87
CA PRO A 29 1.05 1.96 12.31
C PRO A 29 1.87 1.10 13.29
N LYS A 30 1.21 0.21 14.05
CA LYS A 30 1.82 -0.59 15.13
C LYS A 30 1.83 -2.10 14.88
N ALA A 31 1.11 -2.58 13.88
CA ALA A 31 1.06 -4.02 13.56
C ALA A 31 2.05 -4.34 12.43
N ALA A 32 2.50 -5.60 12.36
CA ALA A 32 3.33 -6.05 11.25
C ALA A 32 2.54 -6.05 9.93
N ALA A 33 1.28 -6.47 9.99
CA ALA A 33 0.37 -6.48 8.85
C ALA A 33 -1.10 -6.40 9.29
N ARG A 34 -1.97 -6.05 8.35
CA ARG A 34 -3.43 -6.14 8.46
C ARG A 34 -3.98 -6.77 7.18
N LEU A 35 -4.87 -7.74 7.32
CA LEU A 35 -5.65 -8.26 6.19
C LEU A 35 -7.03 -7.62 6.22
N LEU A 36 -7.37 -6.86 5.17
CA LEU A 36 -8.62 -6.12 5.06
C LEU A 36 -9.53 -6.77 4.01
N PRO A 37 -10.70 -7.32 4.38
CA PRO A 37 -11.71 -7.69 3.41
C PRO A 37 -12.29 -6.41 2.80
N THR A 38 -12.16 -6.25 1.48
CA THR A 38 -12.70 -5.06 0.79
C THR A 38 -14.14 -5.29 0.33
N ARG A 39 -14.54 -6.56 0.17
CA ARG A 39 -15.85 -6.95 -0.39
C ARG A 39 -16.13 -6.25 -1.71
N ARG A 40 -15.11 -6.09 -2.57
CA ARG A 40 -15.17 -5.33 -3.83
C ARG A 40 -15.69 -3.90 -3.66
N GLY A 41 -15.22 -3.22 -2.62
CA GLY A 41 -15.60 -1.86 -2.28
C GLY A 41 -16.92 -1.74 -1.49
N HIS A 42 -17.63 -2.83 -1.21
CA HIS A 42 -18.92 -2.75 -0.52
C HIS A 42 -18.76 -2.35 0.95
N GLY A 43 -19.30 -1.19 1.31
CA GLY A 43 -19.23 -0.61 2.67
C GLY A 43 -18.05 0.34 2.88
N LEU A 44 -17.29 0.63 1.83
CA LEU A 44 -16.33 1.74 1.82
C LEU A 44 -16.96 2.92 1.08
N ASP A 45 -16.83 4.12 1.63
CA ASP A 45 -17.29 5.33 0.95
C ASP A 45 -16.31 5.68 -0.18
N ALA A 46 -16.73 5.42 -1.42
CA ALA A 46 -15.93 5.70 -2.61
C ALA A 46 -15.60 7.19 -2.75
N ALA A 47 -16.47 8.10 -2.29
CA ALA A 47 -16.20 9.52 -2.32
C ALA A 47 -15.14 9.91 -1.29
N GLU A 48 -15.20 9.32 -0.09
CA GLU A 48 -14.17 9.51 0.93
C GLU A 48 -12.82 9.01 0.44
N LEU A 49 -12.77 7.83 -0.19
CA LEU A 49 -11.54 7.27 -0.74
C LEU A 49 -10.98 8.11 -1.90
N ALA A 50 -11.85 8.60 -2.79
CA ALA A 50 -11.45 9.43 -3.93
C ALA A 50 -10.92 10.80 -3.53
N ALA A 51 -11.31 11.31 -2.36
CA ALA A 51 -10.82 12.57 -1.82
C ALA A 51 -9.41 12.45 -1.21
N LEU A 52 -8.90 11.23 -0.99
CA LEU A 52 -7.59 11.02 -0.38
C LEU A 52 -6.48 11.14 -1.43
N PRO A 53 -5.40 11.88 -1.15
CA PRO A 53 -4.24 11.88 -2.00
C PRO A 53 -3.60 10.49 -2.05
N LEU A 54 -3.03 10.16 -3.21
CA LEU A 54 -2.15 9.01 -3.35
C LEU A 54 -0.81 9.35 -2.70
N ARG A 55 -0.15 8.35 -2.12
CA ARG A 55 1.25 8.51 -1.68
C ARG A 55 2.16 8.76 -2.87
N THR A 56 3.33 9.32 -2.60
CA THR A 56 4.43 9.26 -3.57
C THR A 56 4.87 7.81 -3.75
N GLY A 57 5.13 7.43 -5.00
CA GLY A 57 5.59 6.10 -5.37
C GLY A 57 6.99 5.77 -4.82
N SER A 58 7.66 4.81 -5.46
CA SER A 58 9.04 4.48 -5.09
C SER A 58 10.03 5.37 -5.83
N ALA A 59 11.06 5.84 -5.13
CA ALA A 59 12.20 6.52 -5.74
C ALA A 59 13.12 5.59 -6.54
N LYS A 60 13.11 4.27 -6.25
CA LYS A 60 14.02 3.27 -6.84
C LYS A 60 13.32 2.27 -7.76
N ASN A 61 12.01 2.11 -7.61
CA ASN A 61 11.23 1.10 -8.31
C ASN A 61 10.10 1.77 -9.12
N PRO A 62 10.31 2.05 -10.42
CA PRO A 62 9.28 2.67 -11.26
C PRO A 62 8.06 1.77 -11.49
N SER A 63 8.16 0.46 -11.24
CA SER A 63 7.01 -0.46 -11.32
C SER A 63 6.19 -0.50 -10.04
N TYR A 64 6.57 0.25 -8.99
CA TYR A 64 5.76 0.37 -7.79
C TYR A 64 4.54 1.25 -8.05
N LEU A 65 3.35 0.66 -7.92
CA LEU A 65 2.08 1.36 -8.03
C LEU A 65 1.47 1.48 -6.63
N PRO A 66 1.25 2.71 -6.11
CA PRO A 66 0.57 2.91 -4.84
C PRO A 66 -0.91 2.53 -4.92
N LEU A 67 -1.57 2.40 -3.76
CA LEU A 67 -3.00 2.14 -3.75
C LEU A 67 -3.76 3.32 -4.34
N THR A 68 -4.77 3.03 -5.15
CA THR A 68 -5.73 3.98 -5.69
C THR A 68 -7.09 3.84 -5.01
N PRO A 69 -7.98 4.85 -5.11
CA PRO A 69 -9.37 4.73 -4.64
C PRO A 69 -10.14 3.55 -5.24
N GLN A 70 -9.73 3.06 -6.41
CA GLN A 70 -10.30 1.90 -7.10
C GLN A 70 -9.81 0.57 -6.54
N SER A 71 -8.63 0.54 -5.90
CA SER A 71 -8.02 -0.70 -5.41
C SER A 71 -8.94 -1.52 -4.50
N PRO A 72 -9.75 -0.95 -3.57
CA PRO A 72 -10.70 -1.75 -2.80
C PRO A 72 -11.79 -2.44 -3.64
N SER A 73 -12.12 -1.91 -4.81
CA SER A 73 -13.06 -2.53 -5.75
C SER A 73 -12.39 -3.61 -6.61
N ASP A 74 -11.11 -3.42 -6.95
CA ASP A 74 -10.34 -4.32 -7.82
C ASP A 74 -9.94 -5.63 -7.12
N PHE A 75 -9.79 -5.61 -5.79
CA PHE A 75 -9.41 -6.76 -4.98
C PHE A 75 -10.57 -7.20 -4.09
N ASP A 76 -10.63 -8.49 -3.73
CA ASP A 76 -11.58 -8.99 -2.72
C ASP A 76 -11.00 -8.80 -1.30
N TRP A 77 -9.67 -8.72 -1.20
CA TRP A 77 -8.90 -8.52 0.02
C TRP A 77 -7.64 -7.68 -0.25
N LEU A 78 -7.24 -6.87 0.72
CA LEU A 78 -5.96 -6.15 0.74
C LEU A 78 -5.11 -6.62 1.92
N ALA A 79 -3.92 -7.13 1.62
CA ALA A 79 -2.88 -7.40 2.61
C ALA A 79 -2.00 -6.15 2.76
N LEU A 80 -2.08 -5.51 3.92
CA LEU A 80 -1.44 -4.23 4.24
C LEU A 80 -0.21 -4.54 5.09
N LEU A 81 0.98 -4.50 4.50
CA LEU A 81 2.24 -4.84 5.16
C LEU A 81 2.93 -3.57 5.65
N ASN A 82 3.18 -3.44 6.95
CA ASN A 82 3.70 -2.20 7.53
C ASN A 82 5.15 -1.93 7.10
N ARG A 83 6.00 -2.96 7.13
CA ARG A 83 7.39 -2.87 6.69
C ARG A 83 7.77 -4.11 5.92
N VAL A 84 8.39 -3.92 4.75
CA VAL A 84 8.85 -5.01 3.89
C VAL A 84 10.29 -4.74 3.47
N SER A 85 11.11 -5.78 3.51
CA SER A 85 12.48 -5.80 3.00
C SER A 85 12.58 -6.76 1.82
N TYR A 86 13.75 -6.84 1.19
CA TYR A 86 13.98 -7.82 0.13
C TYR A 86 13.70 -9.25 0.62
N ASN A 87 13.14 -10.05 -0.27
CA ASN A 87 13.10 -11.50 -0.07
C ASN A 87 14.53 -12.02 0.13
N ARG A 88 14.67 -13.10 0.91
CA ARG A 88 15.97 -13.73 1.13
C ARG A 88 16.55 -14.16 -0.23
N GLY A 89 17.74 -13.65 -0.57
CA GLY A 89 18.40 -13.88 -1.85
C GLY A 89 18.00 -12.95 -3.00
N GLY A 90 17.08 -12.01 -2.76
CA GLY A 90 16.75 -10.95 -3.71
C GLY A 90 17.93 -9.99 -3.92
N ARG A 91 18.12 -9.54 -5.17
CA ARG A 91 19.10 -8.49 -5.45
C ARG A 91 18.54 -7.13 -5.05
N PRO A 92 19.33 -6.30 -4.34
CA PRO A 92 18.99 -4.92 -4.14
C PRO A 92 18.82 -4.19 -5.48
N LEU A 93 17.87 -3.26 -5.53
CA LEU A 93 17.79 -2.27 -6.59
C LEU A 93 19.05 -1.39 -6.58
N PRO A 94 19.52 -0.95 -7.75
CA PRO A 94 20.62 0.01 -7.85
C PRO A 94 20.29 1.31 -7.10
N GLU A 95 21.34 2.05 -6.70
CA GLU A 95 21.19 3.36 -6.05
C GLU A 95 20.68 4.44 -6.99
#